data_AF-A0A382GRD4-F1
#
_entry.id   AF-A0A382GRD4-F1
#
_cell.length_a   1.000
_cell.length_b   1.000
_cell.length_c   1.000
_cell.angle_alpha   90.00
_cell.angle_beta   90.00
_cell.angle_gamma   90.00
#
_symmetry.space_group_name_H-M   'P 1'
#
loop_
_entity.id
_entity.type
_entity.pdbx_description
1 polymer ?
#
loop_
_entity_poly.entity_id
_entity_poly.type
_entity_poly.pdbx_seq_one_letter_code
_entity_poly.pdbx_strand_id
1 'polypeptide(L)'
;MEGFLVGPSPDLSVVIFRYAPKYGDGNEFNRQLADELRRDGRVLLSTTMIDGKFGLRMAVLGYNTHLDDVDLALELLQKKAAQLTQST
;
A
#
# COMPACT_ATOMS: atom_id res chain seq x y z
N MET A 1 -4.40 0.54 -11.18
CA MET A 1 -2.99 0.24 -10.85
C MET A 1 -2.76 -1.25 -11.06
N GLU A 2 -1.82 -1.64 -11.92
CA GLU A 2 -1.48 -3.06 -12.13
C GLU A 2 -0.65 -3.62 -10.96
N GLY A 3 -0.80 -4.91 -10.67
CA GLY A 3 -0.02 -5.62 -9.63
C GLY A 3 -0.54 -5.49 -8.20
N PHE A 4 -1.48 -4.59 -7.91
CA PHE A 4 -2.14 -4.52 -6.61
C PHE A 4 -3.36 -5.43 -6.54
N LEU A 5 -3.45 -6.21 -5.48
CA LEU A 5 -4.62 -6.99 -5.09
C LEU A 5 -5.39 -6.21 -4.03
N VAL A 6 -6.69 -6.02 -4.27
CA VAL A 6 -7.60 -5.40 -3.32
C VAL A 6 -8.12 -6.48 -2.36
N GLY A 7 -8.25 -6.12 -1.09
CA GLY A 7 -8.88 -6.96 -0.07
C GLY A 7 -10.40 -7.03 -0.25
N PRO A 8 -11.11 -7.49 0.78
CA PRO A 8 -12.57 -7.50 0.80
C PRO A 8 -13.17 -6.11 0.56
N SER A 9 -14.44 -6.08 0.14
CA SER A 9 -15.18 -4.82 0.08
C SER A 9 -15.16 -4.16 1.45
N PRO A 10 -14.88 -2.83 1.52
CA PRO A 10 -14.84 -2.15 2.80
C PRO A 10 -16.26 -1.95 3.35
N ASP A 11 -16.44 -2.22 4.64
CA ASP A 11 -17.70 -1.92 5.36
C ASP A 11 -17.81 -0.44 5.75
N LEU A 12 -16.68 0.26 5.83
CA LEU A 12 -16.53 1.66 6.24
C LEU A 12 -15.43 2.34 5.38
N SER A 13 -14.72 3.33 5.91
CA SER A 13 -13.71 4.12 5.20
C SER A 13 -12.28 3.52 5.24
N VAL A 14 -12.15 2.20 5.44
CA VAL A 14 -10.84 1.53 5.51
C VAL A 14 -10.73 0.51 4.39
N VAL A 15 -9.78 0.76 3.48
CA VAL A 15 -9.47 -0.16 2.38
C VAL A 15 -8.16 -0.88 2.65
N ILE A 16 -8.12 -2.15 2.24
CA ILE A 16 -6.96 -3.02 2.44
C ILE A 16 -6.50 -3.49 1.07
N PHE A 17 -5.20 -3.46 0.84
CA PHE A 17 -4.62 -3.91 -0.41
C PHE A 17 -3.18 -4.39 -0.20
N ARG A 18 -2.66 -5.10 -1.18
CA ARG A 18 -1.26 -5.55 -1.20
C ARG A 18 -0.75 -5.63 -2.62
N TYR A 19 0.56 -5.49 -2.80
CA TYR A 19 1.21 -5.78 -4.07
C TYR A 19 1.43 -7.30 -4.23
N ALA A 20 1.19 -7.82 -5.43
CA ALA A 20 1.51 -9.19 -5.82
C ALA A 20 2.72 -9.15 -6.78
N PRO A 21 3.95 -9.28 -6.24
CA PRO A 21 5.14 -9.30 -7.09
C PRO A 21 5.14 -10.58 -7.95
N LYS A 22 5.73 -10.49 -9.15
CA LYS A 22 5.87 -11.66 -10.05
C LYS A 22 6.78 -12.73 -9.46
N TYR A 23 7.76 -12.32 -8.64
CA TYR A 23 8.75 -13.19 -8.00
C TYR A 23 8.95 -12.78 -6.54
N GLY A 24 9.39 -13.71 -5.70
CA GLY A 24 9.69 -13.47 -4.29
C GLY A 24 8.50 -13.61 -3.33
N ASP A 25 8.76 -13.40 -2.04
CA ASP A 25 7.73 -13.44 -1.00
C ASP A 25 6.95 -12.13 -0.98
N GLY A 26 5.67 -12.21 -1.33
CA GLY A 26 4.77 -11.06 -1.30
C GLY A 26 4.64 -10.42 0.09
N ASN A 27 4.78 -11.15 1.19
CA ASN A 27 4.71 -10.57 2.53
C ASN A 27 5.91 -9.68 2.80
N GLU A 28 7.10 -10.18 2.49
CA GLU A 28 8.34 -9.42 2.64
C GLU A 28 8.36 -8.19 1.72
N PHE A 29 7.93 -8.37 0.47
CA PHE A 29 7.80 -7.26 -0.46
C PHE A 29 6.89 -6.14 0.07
N ASN A 30 5.73 -6.49 0.65
CA ASN A 30 4.81 -5.48 1.17
C ASN A 30 5.30 -4.84 2.47
N ARG A 31 6.13 -5.52 3.27
CA ARG A 31 6.83 -4.89 4.41
C ARG A 31 7.81 -3.83 3.92
N GLN A 32 8.65 -4.19 2.95
CA GLN A 32 9.62 -3.26 2.35
C GLN A 32 8.92 -2.07 1.69
N LEU A 33 7.81 -2.29 0.98
CA LEU A 33 7.00 -1.22 0.41
C LEU A 33 6.46 -0.26 1.48
N ALA A 34 5.95 -0.80 2.60
CA ALA A 34 5.49 0.02 3.72
C ALA A 34 6.63 0.84 4.34
N ASP A 35 7.81 0.26 4.47
CA ASP A 35 9.00 0.94 5.01
C ASP A 35 9.52 2.03 4.06
N GLU A 36 9.52 1.78 2.75
CA GLU A 36 9.89 2.78 1.74
C GLU A 36 8.93 3.97 1.70
N LEU A 37 7.63 3.74 1.90
CA LEU A 37 6.64 4.82 2.05
C LEU A 37 6.89 5.63 3.33
N ARG A 38 7.16 4.94 4.45
CA ARG A 38 7.49 5.60 5.72
C ARG A 38 8.77 6.44 5.62
N ARG A 39 9.79 5.95 4.92
CA ARG A 39 11.04 6.69 4.64
C ARG A 39 10.80 7.92 3.78
N ASP A 40 9.87 7.84 2.82
CA ASP A 40 9.49 8.98 1.97
C ASP A 40 8.77 10.08 2.79
N GLY A 41 8.01 9.70 3.81
CA GLY A 41 7.48 10.61 4.84
C GLY A 41 6.29 11.48 4.42
N ARG A 42 5.95 11.52 3.13
CA ARG A 42 4.78 12.27 2.62
C ARG A 42 3.44 11.60 2.91
N VAL A 43 3.42 10.27 2.99
CA VAL A 43 2.22 9.48 3.28
C VAL A 43 2.56 8.37 4.26
N LEU A 44 1.72 8.20 5.28
CA LEU A 44 1.82 7.10 6.24
C LEU A 44 0.61 6.17 6.10
N LEU A 45 0.86 4.92 5.73
CA LEU A 45 -0.15 3.86 5.72
C LEU A 45 0.07 2.91 6.88
N SER A 46 -1.03 2.50 7.51
CA SER A 46 -1.00 1.43 8.50
C SER A 46 -0.89 0.08 7.81
N THR A 47 -0.49 -0.95 8.53
CA THR A 47 -0.36 -2.32 7.99
C THR A 47 -1.22 -3.29 8.78
N THR A 48 -1.43 -4.48 8.24
CA THR A 48 -2.14 -5.57 8.91
C THR A 48 -1.72 -6.93 8.36
N MET A 49 -2.05 -7.98 9.11
CA MET A 49 -2.00 -9.38 8.67
C MET A 49 -3.43 -9.92 8.55
N ILE A 50 -3.80 -10.46 7.40
CA ILE A 50 -5.09 -11.13 7.17
C ILE A 50 -4.78 -12.48 6.54
N ASP A 51 -5.23 -13.59 7.14
CA ASP A 51 -4.98 -14.95 6.62
C ASP A 51 -3.51 -15.23 6.29
N GLY A 52 -2.59 -14.75 7.15
CA GLY A 52 -1.15 -14.88 6.93
C GLY A 52 -0.59 -13.99 5.81
N LYS A 53 -1.39 -13.08 5.25
CA LYS A 53 -1.02 -12.16 4.17
C LYS A 53 -0.79 -10.75 4.72
N PHE A 54 0.42 -10.24 4.57
CA PHE A 54 0.76 -8.86 4.95
C PHE A 54 0.19 -7.88 3.91
N GLY A 55 -0.55 -6.87 4.39
CA GLY A 55 -1.18 -5.86 3.56
C GLY A 55 -1.07 -4.46 4.14
N LEU A 56 -1.25 -3.48 3.26
CA LEU A 56 -1.34 -2.06 3.57
C LEU A 56 -2.81 -1.71 3.81
N ARG A 57 -3.05 -0.76 4.71
CA ARG A 57 -4.37 -0.24 5.04
C ARG A 57 -4.38 1.27 4.93
N MET A 58 -5.32 1.78 4.15
CA MET A 58 -5.61 3.20 4.02
C MET A 58 -6.94 3.49 4.69
N ALA A 59 -6.92 4.33 5.71
CA ALA A 59 -8.10 4.78 6.45
C ALA A 59 -8.32 6.26 6.17
N VAL A 60 -9.28 6.59 5.32
CA VAL A 60 -9.59 7.98 4.97
C VAL A 60 -10.60 8.52 5.99
N LEU A 61 -10.08 9.03 7.10
CA LEU A 61 -10.88 9.51 8.24
C LEU A 61 -10.60 10.98 8.59
N GLY A 62 -9.51 11.56 8.08
CA GLY A 62 -9.16 12.95 8.32
C GLY A 62 -10.11 13.88 7.58
N TYR A 63 -10.73 14.83 8.30
CA TYR A 63 -11.61 15.83 7.68
C TYR A 63 -10.87 16.76 6.70
N ASN A 64 -9.54 16.84 6.81
CA ASN A 64 -8.68 17.62 5.95
C ASN A 64 -8.03 16.79 4.83
N THR A 65 -8.37 15.50 4.70
CA THR A 65 -7.91 14.66 3.58
C THR A 65 -8.76 14.96 2.35
N HIS A 66 -8.10 15.35 1.27
CA HIS A 66 -8.73 15.66 -0.02
C HIS A 66 -8.34 14.61 -1.06
N LEU A 67 -8.97 14.69 -2.24
CA LEU A 67 -8.68 13.79 -3.35
C LEU A 67 -7.19 13.80 -3.73
N ASP A 68 -6.57 14.99 -3.75
CA ASP A 68 -5.15 15.16 -4.06
C ASP A 68 -4.21 14.38 -3.11
N ASP A 69 -4.58 14.25 -1.82
CA ASP A 69 -3.81 13.46 -0.86
C ASP A 69 -3.89 11.96 -1.17
N VAL A 70 -5.06 11.50 -1.59
CA VAL A 70 -5.29 10.11 -2.00
C VAL A 70 -4.54 9.82 -3.30
N ASP A 71 -4.61 10.71 -4.27
CA ASP A 71 -3.89 10.59 -5.54
C ASP A 71 -2.37 10.56 -5.32
N LEU A 72 -1.85 11.42 -4.43
CA LEU A 72 -0.44 11.36 -4.02
C LEU A 72 -0.08 10.01 -3.40
N ALA A 73 -0.93 9.46 -2.51
CA ALA A 73 -0.68 8.15 -1.92
C ALA A 73 -0.63 7.03 -2.97
N LEU A 74 -1.54 7.06 -3.96
CA LEU A 74 -1.56 6.09 -5.06
C LEU A 74 -0.34 6.24 -5.98
N GLU A 75 0.07 7.46 -6.29
CA GLU A 75 1.28 7.73 -7.08
C GLU A 75 2.54 7.17 -6.38
N LEU A 76 2.70 7.45 -5.09
CA LEU A 76 3.84 6.96 -4.31
C LEU A 76 3.84 5.44 -4.21
N LEU A 77 2.68 4.81 -3.98
CA LEU A 77 2.54 3.36 -3.98
C LEU A 77 3.03 2.74 -5.29
N GLN A 78 2.59 3.28 -6.43
CA GLN A 78 2.99 2.77 -7.74
C GLN A 78 4.49 2.97 -7.98
N LYS A 79 5.01 4.17 -7.68
CA LYS A 79 6.42 4.51 -7.86
C LYS A 79 7.33 3.61 -7.02
N LYS A 80 7.03 3.45 -5.73
CA LYS A 80 7.84 2.62 -4.82
C LYS A 80 7.74 1.13 -5.18
N ALA A 81 6.55 0.63 -5.53
CA ALA A 81 6.39 -0.75 -5.97
C ALA A 81 7.19 -1.04 -7.26
N ALA A 82 7.19 -0.10 -8.23
CA ALA A 82 7.97 -0.24 -9.45
C ALA A 82 9.49 -0.25 -9.17
N GLN A 83 9.97 0.60 -8.26
CA GLN A 83 11.38 0.65 -7.85
C GLN A 83 11.83 -0.65 -7.17
N LEU A 84 11.01 -1.20 -6.26
CA LEU A 84 11.29 -2.47 -5.59
C LEU A 84 11.26 -3.66 -6.55
N THR A 85 10.38 -3.63 -7.55
CA THR A 85 10.30 -4.69 -8.58
C THR A 85 11.51 -4.67 -9.52
N GLN A 86 12.12 -3.52 -9.79
CA GLN A 86 13.33 -3.42 -10.62
C GLN A 86 14.61 -3.79 -9.86
N SER A 87 14.57 -3.77 -8.53
CA SER A 87 15.71 -4.05 -7.67
C SER A 87 15.82 -5.53 -7.27
N THR A 88 14.88 -6.37 -7.72
CA THR A 88 14.79 -7.82 -7.43
C THR A 88 14.84 -8.60 -8.73
#